data_AF-A0A7C5Y8N7-F1
#
_entry.id   AF-A0A7C5Y8N7-F1
#
_cell.length_a   1.000
_cell.length_b   1.000
_cell.length_c   1.000
_cell.angle_alpha   90.00
_cell.angle_beta   90.00
_cell.angle_gamma   90.00
#
_symmetry.space_group_name_H-M   'P 1'
#
loop_
_entity.id
_entity.type
_entity.pdbx_description
1 polymer ?
#
loop_
_entity_poly.entity_id
_entity_poly.type
_entity_poly.pdbx_seq_one_letter_code
_entity_poly.pdbx_strand_id
1 'polypeptide(L)'
;MIKSFESVGELIVETNMETLREAAKIVFGASLKEYEEDGKTIFTLEVPVCPSLIVVEKIAEGKYRVTCRSKCMIEDCPYWERCVKIDNERLKTFEIALKKIMGAEIVKERKYTWVPERVKEEEIEKVIDRIIKLK
;
A
#
# COMPACT_ATOMS: atom_id res chain seq x y z
N MET A 1 -3.44 1.85 -26.85
CA MET A 1 -3.39 0.49 -26.27
C MET A 1 -2.24 0.48 -25.27
N ILE A 2 -2.47 0.96 -24.04
CA ILE A 2 -1.41 1.09 -23.03
C ILE A 2 -1.07 -0.32 -22.54
N LYS A 3 0.18 -0.72 -22.78
CA LYS A 3 0.73 -2.02 -22.41
C LYS A 3 0.46 -2.31 -20.94
N SER A 4 0.00 -3.53 -20.72
CA SER A 4 -0.31 -4.18 -19.45
C SER A 4 0.57 -3.76 -18.27
N PHE A 5 -0.09 -3.44 -17.15
CA PHE A 5 0.20 -3.61 -15.72
C PHE A 5 1.51 -4.31 -15.23
N GLU A 6 2.64 -4.22 -15.91
CA GLU A 6 3.93 -4.80 -15.48
C GLU A 6 4.67 -3.93 -14.45
N SER A 7 4.11 -2.76 -14.08
CA SER A 7 4.82 -1.73 -13.34
C SER A 7 4.46 -1.62 -11.85
N VAL A 8 3.61 -2.49 -11.31
CA VAL A 8 3.10 -2.36 -9.94
C VAL A 8 3.95 -3.17 -8.97
N GLY A 9 4.48 -2.51 -7.93
CA GLY A 9 5.15 -3.21 -6.84
C GLY A 9 4.20 -4.16 -6.12
N GLU A 10 4.75 -5.21 -5.53
CA GLU A 10 3.99 -6.27 -4.85
C GLU A 10 4.63 -6.64 -3.51
N LEU A 11 3.79 -6.94 -2.52
CA LEU A 11 4.17 -7.56 -1.26
C LEU A 11 3.37 -8.85 -1.06
N ILE A 12 4.04 -9.93 -0.70
CA ILE A 12 3.40 -11.15 -0.19
C ILE A 12 3.63 -11.21 1.31
N VAL A 13 2.54 -11.27 2.07
CA VAL A 13 2.53 -11.19 3.54
C VAL A 13 1.73 -12.31 4.15
N GLU A 14 2.16 -12.80 5.31
CA GLU A 14 1.47 -13.84 6.08
C GLU A 14 0.99 -13.27 7.42
N THR A 15 -0.31 -12.98 7.50
CA THR A 15 -0.93 -12.28 8.63
C THR A 15 -2.46 -12.41 8.56
N ASN A 16 -3.20 -11.69 9.39
CA ASN A 16 -4.67 -11.60 9.32
C ASN A 16 -5.12 -10.25 8.73
N MET A 17 -6.39 -10.15 8.35
CA MET A 17 -6.94 -8.93 7.74
C MET A 17 -6.95 -7.73 8.71
N GLU A 18 -7.04 -7.98 10.02
CA GLU A 18 -7.04 -6.91 11.02
C GLU A 18 -5.70 -6.17 11.04
N THR A 19 -4.58 -6.89 11.01
CA THR A 19 -3.23 -6.31 10.89
C THR A 19 -3.07 -5.49 9.61
N LEU A 20 -3.60 -5.99 8.48
CA LEU A 20 -3.57 -5.25 7.21
C LEU A 20 -4.37 -3.95 7.30
N ARG A 21 -5.53 -3.99 7.95
CA ARG A 21 -6.38 -2.82 8.20
C ARG A 21 -5.69 -1.80 9.11
N GLU A 22 -4.99 -2.26 10.14
CA GLU A 22 -4.22 -1.38 11.01
C GLU A 22 -3.06 -0.69 10.29
N ALA A 23 -2.32 -1.43 9.46
CA ALA A 23 -1.27 -0.87 8.62
C ALA A 23 -1.84 0.15 7.62
N ALA A 24 -2.99 -0.14 7.02
CA ALA A 24 -3.67 0.79 6.11
C ALA A 24 -4.09 2.08 6.83
N LYS A 25 -4.56 1.97 8.08
CA LYS A 25 -4.91 3.12 8.92
C LYS A 25 -3.70 3.98 9.28
N ILE A 26 -2.51 3.38 9.43
CA ILE A 26 -1.25 4.15 9.61
C ILE A 26 -0.91 4.92 8.33
N VAL A 27 -1.06 4.28 7.16
CA VAL A 27 -0.71 4.89 5.87
C VAL A 27 -1.68 5.99 5.45
N PHE A 28 -2.98 5.78 5.64
CA PHE A 28 -4.04 6.69 5.18
C PHE A 28 -4.63 7.59 6.28
N GLY A 29 -4.35 7.30 7.56
CA GLY A 29 -4.86 8.07 8.68
C GLY A 29 -6.36 7.85 8.93
N ALA A 30 -7.00 8.83 9.57
CA ALA A 30 -8.39 8.75 10.02
C ALA A 30 -9.43 8.69 8.88
N SER A 31 -9.05 9.12 7.66
CA SER A 31 -9.94 9.16 6.50
C SER A 31 -9.95 7.86 5.68
N LEU A 32 -9.39 6.78 6.23
CA LEU A 32 -9.41 5.45 5.63
C LEU A 32 -10.85 5.01 5.36
N LYS A 33 -11.10 4.57 4.12
CA LYS A 33 -12.27 3.81 3.72
C LYS A 33 -11.86 2.41 3.29
N GLU A 34 -12.74 1.46 3.55
CA GLU A 34 -12.58 0.05 3.16
C GLU A 34 -13.82 -0.39 2.40
N TYR A 35 -13.61 -1.12 1.32
CA TYR A 35 -14.68 -1.77 0.56
C TYR A 35 -14.16 -3.03 -0.13
N GLU A 36 -15.08 -3.88 -0.57
CA GLU A 36 -14.76 -5.09 -1.34
C GLU A 36 -15.11 -4.89 -2.81
N GLU A 37 -14.22 -5.34 -3.71
CA GLU A 37 -14.40 -5.29 -5.16
C GLU A 37 -13.71 -6.52 -5.76
N ASP A 38 -14.42 -7.29 -6.59
CA ASP A 38 -13.90 -8.49 -7.27
C ASP A 38 -13.22 -9.51 -6.34
N GLY A 39 -13.75 -9.71 -5.13
CA GLY A 39 -13.19 -10.62 -4.12
C GLY A 39 -11.89 -10.12 -3.47
N LYS A 40 -11.55 -8.84 -3.66
CA LYS A 40 -10.39 -8.17 -3.05
C LYS A 40 -10.86 -7.14 -2.02
N THR A 41 -10.11 -7.00 -0.94
CA THR A 41 -10.30 -5.91 0.02
C THR A 41 -9.51 -4.70 -0.44
N ILE A 42 -10.16 -3.55 -0.53
CA ILE A 42 -9.52 -2.30 -0.98
C ILE A 42 -9.58 -1.27 0.14
N PHE A 43 -8.41 -0.76 0.50
CA PHE A 43 -8.24 0.38 1.39
C PHE A 43 -7.97 1.63 0.55
N THR A 44 -8.73 2.70 0.80
CA THR A 44 -8.65 3.95 0.03
C THR A 44 -8.89 5.18 0.91
N LEU A 45 -8.73 6.36 0.32
CA LEU A 45 -9.23 7.64 0.81
C LEU A 45 -10.41 8.11 -0.02
N GLU A 46 -11.30 8.89 0.59
CA GLU A 46 -12.30 9.68 -0.16
C GLU A 46 -11.65 10.97 -0.66
N VAL A 47 -11.23 10.94 -1.92
CA VAL A 47 -10.73 12.12 -2.63
C VAL A 47 -11.42 12.22 -3.99
N PRO A 48 -11.72 13.45 -4.47
CA PRO A 48 -12.49 13.65 -5.69
C PRO A 48 -11.71 13.27 -6.96
N VAL A 49 -10.37 13.22 -6.89
CA VAL A 49 -9.51 12.96 -8.04
C VAL A 49 -8.44 11.94 -7.66
N CYS A 50 -8.35 10.86 -8.45
CA CYS A 50 -7.30 9.85 -8.39
C CYS A 50 -7.05 9.25 -6.99
N PRO A 51 -8.06 8.60 -6.36
CA PRO A 51 -7.87 8.01 -5.05
C PRO A 51 -6.78 6.94 -5.08
N SER A 52 -5.97 6.97 -4.03
CA SER A 52 -4.91 5.99 -3.80
C SER A 52 -5.51 4.73 -3.20
N LEU A 53 -5.18 3.58 -3.78
CA LEU A 53 -5.69 2.29 -3.36
C LEU A 53 -4.53 1.42 -2.83
N ILE A 54 -4.76 0.76 -1.71
CA ILE A 54 -4.03 -0.44 -1.29
C ILE A 54 -4.99 -1.61 -1.52
N VAL A 55 -4.63 -2.51 -2.42
CA VAL A 55 -5.46 -3.64 -2.84
C VAL A 55 -4.89 -4.89 -2.20
N VAL A 56 -5.72 -5.62 -1.46
CA VAL A 56 -5.39 -6.85 -0.77
C VAL A 56 -6.15 -8.00 -1.39
N GLU A 57 -5.41 -8.98 -1.89
CA GLU A 57 -5.92 -10.20 -2.50
C GLU A 57 -5.53 -11.40 -1.63
N LYS A 58 -6.51 -12.20 -1.22
CA LYS A 58 -6.25 -13.43 -0.46
C LYS A 58 -5.75 -14.52 -1.40
N ILE A 59 -4.55 -15.03 -1.16
CA ILE A 59 -3.97 -16.14 -1.94
C ILE A 59 -4.22 -17.48 -1.23
N ALA A 60 -4.13 -17.48 0.10
CA ALA A 60 -4.43 -18.61 0.96
C ALA A 60 -4.90 -18.12 2.33
N GLU A 61 -5.32 -19.04 3.20
CA GLU A 61 -5.66 -18.69 4.59
C GLU A 61 -4.46 -18.04 5.28
N GLY A 62 -4.68 -16.85 5.85
CA GLY A 62 -3.60 -16.06 6.47
C GLY A 62 -2.50 -15.57 5.53
N LYS A 63 -2.68 -15.63 4.20
CA LYS A 63 -1.66 -15.20 3.22
C LYS A 63 -2.25 -14.31 2.15
N TYR A 64 -1.66 -13.14 1.99
CA TYR A 64 -2.20 -12.06 1.15
C TYR A 64 -1.14 -11.49 0.21
N ARG A 65 -1.60 -11.13 -0.99
CA ARG A 65 -0.89 -10.27 -1.93
C ARG A 65 -1.39 -8.85 -1.75
N VAL A 66 -0.46 -7.91 -1.60
CA VAL A 66 -0.76 -6.49 -1.45
C VAL A 66 -0.10 -5.72 -2.58
N THR A 67 -0.89 -4.88 -3.24
CA THR A 67 -0.44 -3.96 -4.29
C THR A 67 -0.97 -2.56 -4.02
N CYS A 68 -0.30 -1.54 -4.56
CA CYS A 68 -0.76 -0.16 -4.49
C CYS A 68 -1.02 0.36 -5.90
N ARG A 69 -2.12 1.08 -6.09
CA ARG A 69 -2.43 1.73 -7.38
C ARG A 69 -3.21 3.02 -7.18
N SER A 70 -2.97 4.01 -8.03
CA SER A 70 -3.82 5.19 -8.13
C SER A 70 -4.95 4.96 -9.14
N LYS A 71 -6.22 5.10 -8.74
CA LYS A 71 -7.37 4.97 -9.66
C LYS A 71 -7.50 6.23 -10.51
N CYS A 72 -6.77 6.30 -11.62
CA CYS A 72 -6.86 7.44 -12.54
C CYS A 72 -8.17 7.36 -13.34
N MET A 73 -8.87 8.49 -13.45
CA MET A 73 -10.07 8.63 -14.29
C MET A 73 -9.77 9.38 -15.61
N ILE A 74 -8.51 9.78 -15.83
CA ILE A 74 -8.07 10.54 -17.00
C ILE A 74 -7.36 9.56 -17.95
N GLU A 75 -7.94 9.37 -19.13
CA GLU A 75 -7.28 8.64 -20.22
C GLU A 75 -6.02 9.42 -20.68
N ASP A 76 -4.92 8.70 -20.94
CA ASP A 76 -3.64 9.26 -21.38
C ASP A 76 -3.04 10.37 -20.48
N CYS A 77 -3.21 10.25 -19.16
CA CYS A 77 -2.67 11.21 -18.20
C CYS A 77 -1.13 11.33 -18.29
N PRO A 78 -0.56 12.55 -18.48
CA PRO A 78 0.88 12.74 -18.62
C PRO A 78 1.67 12.50 -17.33
N TYR A 79 1.00 12.33 -16.19
CA TYR A 79 1.62 12.13 -14.88
C TYR A 79 1.70 10.66 -14.43
N TRP A 80 1.38 9.71 -15.32
CA TRP A 80 1.30 8.29 -14.96
C TRP A 80 2.59 7.73 -14.34
N GLU A 81 3.78 8.12 -14.84
CA GLU A 81 5.06 7.69 -14.26
C GLU A 81 5.23 8.15 -12.81
N ARG A 82 4.77 9.37 -12.52
CA ARG A 82 4.80 9.92 -11.15
C ARG A 82 3.84 9.15 -10.25
N CYS A 83 2.67 8.76 -10.75
CA CYS A 83 1.73 7.92 -10.00
C CYS A 83 2.37 6.57 -9.64
N VAL A 84 3.04 5.91 -10.58
CA VAL A 84 3.74 4.63 -10.33
C VAL A 84 4.82 4.78 -9.24
N LYS A 85 5.57 5.89 -9.22
CA LYS A 85 6.55 6.17 -8.16
C LYS A 85 5.89 6.34 -6.79
N ILE A 86 4.82 7.13 -6.72
CA ILE A 86 4.06 7.36 -5.49
C ILE A 86 3.42 6.06 -4.98
N ASP A 87 2.94 5.20 -5.88
CA ASP A 87 2.36 3.91 -5.52
C ASP A 87 3.40 2.96 -4.92
N ASN A 88 4.63 2.94 -5.46
CA ASN A 88 5.75 2.20 -4.87
C ASN A 88 6.17 2.78 -3.51
N GLU A 89 6.23 4.11 -3.36
CA GLU A 89 6.47 4.78 -2.07
C GLU A 89 5.43 4.38 -1.03
N ARG A 90 4.15 4.36 -1.40
CA ARG A 90 3.07 3.95 -0.51
C ARG A 90 3.17 2.49 -0.10
N LEU A 91 3.47 1.61 -1.06
CA LEU A 91 3.69 0.20 -0.78
C LEU A 91 4.87 -0.01 0.17
N LYS A 92 5.93 0.79 0.02
CA LYS A 92 7.08 0.79 0.93
C LYS A 92 6.70 1.26 2.33
N THR A 93 5.96 2.35 2.46
CA THR A 93 5.45 2.83 3.76
C THR A 93 4.55 1.78 4.42
N PHE A 94 3.72 1.09 3.64
CA PHE A 94 2.89 -0.01 4.13
C PHE A 94 3.72 -1.20 4.62
N GLU A 95 4.78 -1.59 3.89
CA GLU A 95 5.75 -2.60 4.35
C GLU A 95 6.33 -2.22 5.72
N ILE A 96 6.78 -0.97 5.88
CA ILE A 96 7.38 -0.48 7.14
C ILE A 96 6.34 -0.51 8.27
N ALA A 97 5.10 -0.09 8.00
CA ALA A 97 4.01 -0.13 8.98
C ALA A 97 3.73 -1.57 9.45
N LEU A 98 3.67 -2.54 8.54
CA LEU A 98 3.49 -3.95 8.89
C LEU A 98 4.63 -4.48 9.77
N LYS A 99 5.88 -4.16 9.42
CA LYS A 99 7.04 -4.57 10.22
C LYS A 99 7.04 -3.97 11.62
N LYS A 100 6.50 -2.76 11.79
CA LYS A 100 6.36 -2.13 13.11
C LYS A 100 5.27 -2.78 13.96
N ILE A 101 4.17 -3.24 13.36
CA ILE A 101 3.08 -3.90 14.09
C ILE A 101 3.50 -5.33 14.50
N MET A 102 4.12 -6.09 13.60
CA MET A 102 4.30 -7.54 13.75
C MET A 102 5.74 -8.06 13.65
N GLY A 103 6.72 -7.19 13.38
CA GLY A 103 8.11 -7.58 13.14
C GLY A 103 8.42 -7.91 11.67
N ALA A 104 9.72 -8.09 11.37
CA ALA A 104 10.20 -8.21 9.99
C ALA A 104 9.78 -9.50 9.25
N GLU A 105 9.46 -10.57 9.98
CA GLU A 105 9.23 -11.91 9.43
C GLU A 105 7.89 -12.07 8.69
N ILE A 106 7.00 -11.07 8.79
CA ILE A 106 5.67 -11.05 8.17
C ILE A 106 5.71 -10.91 6.65
N VAL A 107 6.75 -10.25 6.12
CA VAL A 107 6.92 -10.02 4.68
C VAL A 107 7.73 -11.16 4.10
N LYS A 108 7.08 -12.02 3.31
CA LYS A 108 7.72 -13.20 2.71
C LYS A 108 8.38 -12.89 1.38
N GLU A 109 7.75 -12.02 0.60
CA GLU A 109 8.27 -11.58 -0.68
C GLU A 109 7.97 -10.10 -0.87
N ARG A 110 8.93 -9.38 -1.47
CA ARG A 110 8.76 -7.98 -1.85
C ARG A 110 9.36 -7.74 -3.22
N LYS A 111 8.60 -7.08 -4.08
CA LYS A 111 9.02 -6.64 -5.39
C LYS A 111 8.68 -5.17 -5.53
N TYR A 112 9.70 -4.34 -5.68
CA TYR A 112 9.53 -2.93 -6.02
C TYR A 112 9.99 -2.72 -7.45
N THR A 113 9.13 -2.15 -8.28
CA THR A 113 9.50 -1.77 -9.64
C THR A 113 10.45 -0.57 -9.65
N TRP A 114 10.38 0.25 -8.60
CA TRP A 114 11.27 1.37 -8.36
C TRP A 114 11.60 1.45 -6.87
N VAL A 115 12.89 1.52 -6.53
CA VAL A 115 13.33 1.71 -5.14
C VAL A 115 13.19 3.19 -4.81
N PRO A 116 12.36 3.58 -3.83
CA PRO A 116 12.10 5.00 -3.63
C PRO A 116 13.27 5.75 -2.99
N GLU A 117 13.89 6.65 -3.75
CA GLU A 117 15.01 7.49 -3.25
C GLU A 117 14.60 8.42 -2.09
N ARG A 118 13.32 8.80 -2.02
CA ARG A 118 12.80 9.75 -1.02
C ARG A 118 12.33 9.10 0.28
N VAL A 119 12.25 7.78 0.31
CA VAL A 119 11.83 7.04 1.51
C VAL A 119 13.09 6.69 2.29
N LYS A 120 13.56 7.61 3.12
CA LYS A 120 14.52 7.27 4.17
C LYS A 120 13.75 6.50 5.24
N GLU A 121 13.95 5.18 5.29
CA GLU A 121 13.22 4.29 6.20
C GLU A 121 13.20 4.84 7.63
N GLU A 122 14.33 5.32 8.14
CA GLU A 122 14.45 5.93 9.47
C GLU A 122 13.52 7.12 9.74
N GLU A 123 13.27 7.98 8.75
CA GLU A 123 12.38 9.14 8.90
C GLU A 123 10.92 8.69 8.94
N ILE A 124 10.55 7.72 8.10
CA ILE A 124 9.21 7.13 8.10
C ILE A 124 8.94 6.39 9.40
N GLU A 125 9.92 5.61 9.88
CA GLU A 125 9.80 4.89 11.15
C GLU A 125 9.52 5.84 12.31
N LYS A 126 10.24 6.97 12.40
CA LYS A 126 9.98 7.99 13.44
C LYS A 126 8.56 8.53 13.39
N VAL A 127 7.99 8.71 12.19
CA VAL A 127 6.61 9.20 12.03
C VAL A 127 5.61 8.12 12.43
N ILE A 128 5.81 6.88 11.99
CA ILE A 128 4.96 5.74 12.35
C ILE A 128 4.98 5.51 13.86
N ASP A 129 6.15 5.55 14.50
CA ASP A 129 6.29 5.39 15.94
C ASP A 129 5.51 6.46 16.73
N ARG A 130 5.45 7.70 16.22
CA ARG A 130 4.62 8.76 16.82
C ARG A 130 3.13 8.46 16.67
N ILE A 131 2.69 8.01 15.49
CA ILE A 131 1.28 7.69 15.25
C ILE A 131 0.81 6.52 16.13
N ILE A 132 1.63 5.48 16.28
CA ILE A 132 1.30 4.34 17.14
C ILE A 132 1.19 4.76 18.61
N LYS A 133 2.11 5.61 19.10
CA LYS A 133 2.08 6.11 20.49
C LYS A 133 0.90 7.04 20.82
N LEU A 134 0.23 7.57 19.81
CA LEU A 134 -0.95 8.45 19.97
C LEU A 134 -2.28 7.67 19.96
N LYS A 135 -2.25 6.35 19.71
CA LYS A 135 -3.40 5.45 19.90
C LYS A 135 -3.52 5.05 21.37
#